data_AF-A8NGV1-F1
#
_entry.id   AF-A8NGV1-F1
#
_cell.length_a   1.000
_cell.length_b   1.000
_cell.length_c   1.000
_cell.angle_alpha   90.00
_cell.angle_beta   90.00
_cell.angle_gamma   90.00
#
_symmetry.space_group_name_H-M   'P 1'
#
loop_
_entity.id
_entity.type
_entity.pdbx_description
1 polymer ?
#
loop_
_entity_poly.entity_id
_entity_poly.type
_entity_poly.pdbx_seq_one_letter_code
_entity_poly.pdbx_strand_id
1 'polypeptide(L)'
;MAPPRGTETSQAGGLDEAFLMSIVDKIPKNPVTGKVEMTDIMRYLENNPEEMNQLIGQVDSEGSSSQTLEDLSGFDFKSLAKEIKKNDVWILQMDPFGYADENDQPVEAENVHTVPGARPVFLFYCYDTREVYRCTVQHVGLPTSDFVLKVIQQAMAKPLTPSKPALPELLIISSRLAQQAEGLRPFLDSLPKPFRWRLETREEAQAVADGVFDLNKKNYKAYMERAEKAKASGNKAFVSKDRDSALKAYTTAIEALEDAVGEAASDEEEKKAKQFLAVCFANRAATHLLPGALCDPEKALKDGKNSEKADPLYVKGYIRQATACQRLGRTHEAREAITRALRKKELENDSGLVDKLIELTTDGKGLSNDEAVFKQWMLDIMITDKKTGDLLHGLGGEWKRRISAQFKIWRPRGPNGDSERA
;
A
#
# COMPACT_ATOMS: atom_id res chain seq x y z
N MET A 1 5.03 -14.56 -56.95
CA MET A 1 4.88 -15.29 -55.68
C MET A 1 5.19 -14.32 -54.56
N ALA A 2 4.17 -13.82 -53.88
CA ALA A 2 4.33 -12.96 -52.70
C ALA A 2 4.51 -13.84 -51.45
N PRO A 3 5.31 -13.43 -50.46
CA PRO A 3 5.45 -14.17 -49.22
C PRO A 3 4.14 -14.13 -48.42
N PRO A 4 3.83 -15.16 -47.61
CA PRO A 4 2.60 -15.19 -46.84
C PRO A 4 2.62 -14.10 -45.77
N ARG A 5 1.50 -13.38 -45.68
CA ARG A 5 1.25 -12.34 -44.69
C ARG A 5 1.23 -12.94 -43.29
N GLY A 6 1.96 -12.28 -42.40
CA GLY A 6 1.74 -12.13 -40.96
C GLY A 6 1.22 -13.33 -40.20
N THR A 7 2.12 -13.99 -39.45
CA THR A 7 1.74 -14.68 -38.22
C THR A 7 1.18 -13.64 -37.25
N GLU A 8 -0.15 -13.61 -37.10
CA GLU A 8 -0.82 -12.84 -36.05
C GLU A 8 -0.32 -13.37 -34.69
N THR A 9 0.44 -12.55 -33.99
CA THR A 9 0.82 -12.77 -32.60
C THR A 9 -0.45 -12.69 -31.75
N SER A 10 -0.92 -13.85 -31.30
CA SER A 10 -2.05 -14.01 -30.37
C SER A 10 -1.88 -13.08 -29.15
N GLN A 11 -2.68 -12.01 -29.09
CA GLN A 11 -2.65 -11.01 -28.02
C GLN A 11 -3.09 -11.62 -26.68
N ALA A 12 -2.27 -11.45 -25.65
CA ALA A 12 -2.46 -12.01 -24.33
C ALA A 12 -3.37 -11.12 -23.49
N GLY A 13 -4.67 -11.42 -23.43
CA GLY A 13 -5.62 -10.58 -22.67
C GLY A 13 -5.56 -9.11 -23.11
N GLY A 14 -5.23 -8.90 -24.39
CA GLY A 14 -5.04 -7.60 -25.00
C GLY A 14 -3.67 -6.95 -24.80
N LEU A 15 -3.08 -7.09 -23.62
CA LEU A 15 -1.73 -6.58 -23.36
C LEU A 15 -0.70 -7.25 -24.27
N ASP A 16 0.18 -6.45 -24.87
CA ASP A 16 1.29 -6.97 -25.65
C ASP A 16 2.24 -7.72 -24.70
N GLU A 17 2.23 -9.06 -24.78
CA GLU A 17 3.04 -9.92 -23.93
C GLU A 17 4.53 -9.58 -24.05
N ALA A 18 5.00 -9.24 -25.25
CA ALA A 18 6.39 -8.86 -25.45
C ALA A 18 6.71 -7.56 -24.72
N PHE A 19 5.77 -6.61 -24.71
CA PHE A 19 5.90 -5.37 -23.96
C PHE A 19 5.89 -5.61 -22.44
N LEU A 20 4.93 -6.39 -21.91
CA LEU A 20 4.85 -6.71 -20.49
C LEU A 20 6.11 -7.44 -20.02
N MET A 21 6.57 -8.44 -20.78
CA MET A 21 7.81 -9.16 -20.47
C MET A 21 9.02 -8.24 -20.56
N SER A 22 9.04 -7.28 -21.48
CA SER A 22 10.10 -6.26 -21.55
C SER A 22 10.13 -5.33 -20.32
N ILE A 23 8.98 -5.08 -19.68
CA ILE A 23 8.90 -4.34 -18.41
C ILE A 23 9.42 -5.24 -17.28
N VAL A 24 8.92 -6.48 -17.18
CA VAL A 24 9.32 -7.43 -16.13
C VAL A 24 10.83 -7.69 -16.15
N ASP A 25 11.44 -7.80 -17.33
CA ASP A 25 12.89 -8.01 -17.49
C ASP A 25 13.74 -6.82 -17.03
N LYS A 26 13.17 -5.61 -16.97
CA LYS A 26 13.84 -4.41 -16.46
C LYS A 26 13.75 -4.28 -14.94
N ILE A 27 12.83 -5.03 -14.31
CA ILE A 27 12.57 -4.94 -12.89
C ILE A 27 13.46 -5.94 -12.15
N PRO A 28 14.30 -5.49 -11.20
CA PRO A 28 15.07 -6.40 -10.39
C PRO A 28 14.13 -7.29 -9.57
N LYS A 29 14.41 -8.60 -9.56
CA LYS A 29 13.65 -9.54 -8.73
C LYS A 29 13.67 -9.14 -7.26
N ASN A 30 12.53 -9.31 -6.61
CA ASN A 30 12.40 -9.10 -5.18
C ASN A 30 13.44 -9.96 -4.44
N PRO A 31 14.23 -9.37 -3.54
CA PRO A 31 15.35 -10.04 -2.88
C PRO A 31 14.92 -11.07 -1.83
N VAL A 32 13.65 -11.05 -1.39
CA VAL A 32 13.09 -12.01 -0.43
C VAL A 32 12.38 -13.14 -1.17
N THR A 33 11.49 -12.83 -2.12
CA THR A 33 10.69 -13.85 -2.81
C THR A 33 11.36 -14.41 -4.07
N GLY A 34 12.34 -13.69 -4.64
CA GLY A 34 13.04 -14.08 -5.86
C GLY A 34 12.20 -13.95 -7.14
N LYS A 35 11.02 -13.32 -7.04
CA LYS A 35 10.07 -13.08 -8.14
C LYS A 35 9.93 -11.57 -8.39
N VAL A 36 9.38 -11.16 -9.53
CA VAL A 36 8.94 -9.77 -9.74
C VAL A 36 7.48 -9.72 -9.34
N GLU A 37 7.15 -8.91 -8.34
CA GLU A 37 5.78 -8.80 -7.82
C GLU A 37 5.04 -7.65 -8.48
N MET A 38 3.70 -7.64 -8.38
CA MET A 38 2.89 -6.57 -8.95
C MET A 38 3.24 -5.20 -8.34
N THR A 39 3.58 -5.16 -7.05
CA THR A 39 4.07 -3.96 -6.36
C THR A 39 5.36 -3.43 -6.97
N ASP A 40 6.29 -4.31 -7.36
CA ASP A 40 7.52 -3.92 -8.05
C ASP A 40 7.24 -3.35 -9.44
N ILE A 41 6.28 -3.94 -10.17
CA ILE A 41 5.82 -3.44 -11.48
C ILE A 41 5.21 -2.04 -11.33
N MET A 42 4.28 -1.86 -10.39
CA MET A 42 3.63 -0.56 -10.16
C MET A 42 4.66 0.51 -9.77
N ARG A 43 5.59 0.18 -8.85
CA ARG A 43 6.67 1.09 -8.43
C ARG A 43 7.58 1.45 -9.60
N TYR A 44 7.89 0.50 -10.47
CA TYR A 44 8.68 0.75 -11.67
C TYR A 44 7.92 1.67 -12.64
N LEU A 45 6.64 1.41 -12.91
CA LEU A 45 5.82 2.23 -13.81
C LEU A 45 5.60 3.66 -13.29
N GLU A 46 5.44 3.85 -11.97
CA GLU A 46 5.38 5.19 -11.36
C GLU A 46 6.63 6.03 -11.67
N ASN A 47 7.79 5.38 -11.80
CA ASN A 47 9.06 6.03 -12.14
C ASN A 47 9.30 6.11 -13.65
N ASN A 48 8.48 5.43 -14.47
CA ASN A 48 8.60 5.36 -15.93
C ASN A 48 7.26 5.71 -16.59
N PRO A 49 6.84 7.00 -16.54
CA PRO A 49 5.50 7.41 -16.96
C PRO A 49 5.22 7.16 -18.44
N GLU A 50 6.24 7.12 -19.30
CA GLU A 50 6.05 6.78 -20.73
C GLU A 50 5.60 5.33 -20.90
N GLU A 51 6.21 4.39 -20.18
CA GLU A 51 5.85 2.98 -20.21
C GLU A 51 4.52 2.74 -19.51
N MET A 52 4.22 3.48 -18.43
CA MET A 52 2.89 3.52 -17.81
C MET A 52 1.83 3.98 -18.81
N ASN A 53 2.07 5.09 -19.53
CA ASN A 53 1.13 5.61 -20.52
C ASN A 53 0.94 4.64 -21.70
N GLN A 54 2.00 3.95 -22.11
CA GLN A 54 1.90 2.90 -23.13
C GLN A 54 1.08 1.71 -22.64
N LEU A 55 1.29 1.27 -21.40
CA LEU A 55 0.50 0.20 -20.78
C LEU A 55 -0.97 0.60 -20.67
N ILE A 56 -1.26 1.80 -20.15
CA ILE A 56 -2.63 2.35 -20.06
C ILE A 56 -3.24 2.45 -21.45
N GLY A 57 -2.50 2.95 -22.45
CA GLY A 57 -2.97 3.05 -23.83
C GLY A 57 -3.35 1.69 -24.42
N GLN A 58 -2.61 0.62 -24.10
CA GLN A 58 -2.97 -0.75 -24.49
C GLN A 58 -4.27 -1.19 -23.79
N VAL A 59 -4.36 -1.03 -22.46
CA VAL A 59 -5.55 -1.37 -21.67
C VAL A 59 -6.81 -0.62 -22.14
N ASP A 60 -6.69 0.69 -22.42
CA ASP A 60 -7.79 1.54 -22.87
C ASP A 60 -8.21 1.21 -24.30
N SER A 61 -7.25 0.90 -25.18
CA SER A 61 -7.54 0.53 -26.58
C SER A 61 -8.35 -0.76 -26.71
N GLU A 62 -8.28 -1.61 -25.68
CA GLU A 62 -9.02 -2.87 -25.61
C GLU A 62 -10.17 -2.83 -24.60
N GLY A 63 -10.41 -1.64 -24.03
CA GLY A 63 -11.57 -1.27 -23.24
C GLY A 63 -11.67 -2.03 -21.93
N SER A 64 -10.88 -1.68 -20.90
CA SER A 64 -10.98 -2.16 -19.50
C SER A 64 -11.68 -3.51 -19.36
N SER A 65 -11.19 -4.51 -20.08
CA SER A 65 -11.89 -5.78 -20.16
C SER A 65 -11.59 -6.54 -18.88
N SER A 66 -12.46 -6.38 -17.87
CA SER A 66 -12.95 -7.58 -17.20
C SER A 66 -13.21 -8.57 -18.31
N GLN A 67 -12.40 -9.63 -18.44
CA GLN A 67 -12.46 -10.52 -19.59
C GLN A 67 -13.89 -10.96 -19.77
N THR A 68 -14.57 -10.39 -20.77
CA THR A 68 -15.96 -10.67 -21.01
C THR A 68 -16.00 -12.14 -21.37
N LEU A 69 -16.60 -12.95 -20.51
CA LEU A 69 -16.66 -14.39 -20.72
C LEU A 69 -17.28 -14.64 -22.09
N GLU A 70 -16.48 -15.20 -22.99
CA GLU A 70 -16.93 -15.45 -24.33
C GLU A 70 -17.99 -16.56 -24.35
N ASP A 71 -18.92 -16.46 -25.29
CA ASP A 71 -19.85 -17.56 -25.52
C ASP A 71 -19.13 -18.71 -26.24
N LEU A 72 -18.78 -19.73 -25.47
CA LEU A 72 -18.08 -20.92 -25.93
C LEU A 72 -19.03 -22.10 -26.17
N SER A 73 -20.34 -21.86 -26.27
CA SER A 73 -21.35 -22.92 -26.50
C SER A 73 -21.12 -23.74 -27.78
N GLY A 74 -20.47 -23.15 -28.79
CA GLY A 74 -20.10 -23.82 -30.04
C GLY A 74 -18.73 -24.52 -30.05
N PHE A 75 -17.94 -24.41 -28.99
CA PHE A 75 -16.59 -24.97 -28.95
C PHE A 75 -16.62 -26.49 -28.74
N ASP A 76 -15.89 -27.25 -29.56
CA ASP A 76 -15.80 -28.72 -29.40
C ASP A 76 -14.75 -29.11 -28.35
N PHE A 77 -15.18 -29.15 -27.08
CA PHE A 77 -14.33 -29.59 -25.96
C PHE A 77 -13.87 -31.05 -26.09
N LYS A 78 -14.55 -31.90 -26.87
CA LYS A 78 -14.12 -33.30 -27.04
C LYS A 78 -12.87 -33.39 -27.90
N SER A 79 -12.66 -32.45 -28.82
CA SER A 79 -11.44 -32.37 -29.63
C SER A 79 -10.16 -32.18 -28.80
N LEU A 80 -10.29 -31.68 -27.56
CA LEU A 80 -9.19 -31.48 -26.62
C LEU A 80 -8.72 -32.79 -25.94
N ALA A 81 -9.39 -33.93 -26.16
CA ALA A 81 -9.02 -35.21 -25.56
C ALA A 81 -7.54 -35.58 -25.77
N LYS A 82 -7.01 -35.28 -26.96
CA LYS A 82 -5.62 -35.56 -27.35
C LYS A 82 -4.59 -34.68 -26.64
N GLU A 83 -5.03 -33.55 -26.06
CA GLU A 83 -4.18 -32.59 -25.36
C GLU A 83 -4.13 -32.86 -23.84
N ILE A 84 -4.84 -33.89 -23.35
CA ILE A 84 -4.82 -34.28 -21.93
C ILE A 84 -3.46 -34.85 -21.58
N LYS A 85 -2.72 -34.13 -20.73
CA LYS A 85 -1.42 -34.56 -20.22
C LYS A 85 -1.58 -35.38 -18.94
N LYS A 86 -0.81 -36.46 -18.85
CA LYS A 86 -0.79 -37.31 -17.65
C LYS A 86 -0.30 -36.53 -16.43
N ASN A 87 -0.98 -36.70 -15.31
CA ASN A 87 -0.77 -36.02 -14.03
C ASN A 87 -0.95 -34.50 -14.10
N ASP A 88 -1.59 -33.97 -15.14
CA ASP A 88 -1.90 -32.54 -15.21
C ASP A 88 -3.12 -32.25 -14.33
N VAL A 89 -2.89 -31.47 -13.27
CA VAL A 89 -3.90 -31.08 -12.30
C VAL A 89 -4.11 -29.58 -12.41
N TRP A 90 -5.36 -29.16 -12.60
CA TRP A 90 -5.73 -27.76 -12.57
C TRP A 90 -6.58 -27.48 -11.34
N ILE A 91 -6.44 -26.27 -10.81
CA ILE A 91 -7.18 -25.82 -9.63
C ILE A 91 -7.97 -24.57 -10.02
N LEU A 92 -9.28 -24.58 -9.75
CA LEU A 92 -10.16 -23.42 -9.88
C LEU A 92 -10.44 -22.85 -8.49
N GLN A 93 -10.01 -21.62 -8.24
CA GLN A 93 -10.22 -20.91 -6.98
C GLN A 93 -11.08 -19.67 -7.15
N MET A 94 -11.68 -19.24 -6.04
CA MET A 94 -12.48 -18.03 -5.92
C MET A 94 -12.05 -17.30 -4.66
N ASP A 95 -11.56 -16.08 -4.82
CA ASP A 95 -11.16 -15.22 -3.71
C ASP A 95 -11.94 -13.92 -3.66
N PRO A 96 -12.20 -13.38 -2.45
CA PRO A 96 -12.74 -12.04 -2.31
C PRO A 96 -11.73 -11.03 -2.86
N PHE A 97 -12.20 -10.11 -3.71
CA PHE A 97 -11.37 -9.12 -4.39
C PHE A 97 -11.72 -7.67 -3.99
N GLY A 98 -12.86 -7.46 -3.35
CA GLY A 98 -13.29 -6.15 -2.88
C GLY A 98 -14.79 -5.99 -2.93
N TYR A 99 -15.23 -4.76 -3.16
CA TYR A 99 -16.65 -4.41 -3.30
C TYR A 99 -16.85 -3.50 -4.49
N ALA A 100 -18.04 -3.56 -5.08
CA ALA A 100 -18.47 -2.66 -6.12
C ALA A 100 -19.86 -2.10 -5.80
N ASP A 101 -20.13 -0.88 -6.25
CA ASP A 101 -21.43 -0.24 -6.07
C ASP A 101 -22.50 -0.79 -7.05
N GLU A 102 -23.66 -0.14 -7.10
CA GLU A 102 -24.75 -0.51 -8.02
C GLU A 102 -24.39 -0.31 -9.51
N ASN A 103 -23.36 0.48 -9.81
CA ASN A 103 -22.84 0.75 -11.15
C ASN A 103 -21.55 -0.02 -11.46
N ASP A 104 -21.27 -1.08 -10.68
CA ASP A 104 -20.07 -1.90 -10.75
C ASP A 104 -18.75 -1.11 -10.57
N GLN A 105 -18.80 0.06 -9.92
CA GLN A 105 -17.60 0.84 -9.62
C GLN A 105 -16.93 0.35 -8.33
N PRO A 106 -15.59 0.24 -8.27
CA PRO A 106 -14.89 -0.19 -7.07
C PRO A 106 -15.19 0.69 -5.86
N VAL A 107 -15.44 0.04 -4.71
CA VAL A 107 -15.68 0.70 -3.41
C VAL A 107 -14.53 0.34 -2.46
N GLU A 108 -13.92 1.36 -1.86
CA GLU A 108 -12.91 1.15 -0.81
C GLU A 108 -13.52 0.39 0.38
N ALA A 109 -12.78 -0.58 0.93
CA ALA A 109 -13.27 -1.45 1.99
C ALA A 109 -13.83 -0.68 3.21
N GLU A 110 -13.24 0.47 3.53
CA GLU A 110 -13.65 1.36 4.64
C GLU A 110 -15.03 2.01 4.40
N ASN A 111 -15.41 2.18 3.14
CA ASN A 111 -16.63 2.87 2.70
C ASN A 111 -17.79 1.91 2.36
N VAL A 112 -17.58 0.59 2.43
CA VAL A 112 -18.60 -0.40 2.08
C VAL A 112 -19.89 -0.21 2.86
N HIS A 113 -19.80 0.19 4.12
CA HIS A 113 -20.97 0.40 4.99
C HIS A 113 -21.72 1.70 4.69
N THR A 114 -21.10 2.64 3.97
CA THR A 114 -21.69 3.96 3.65
C THR A 114 -22.26 4.02 2.24
N VAL A 115 -21.96 3.02 1.39
CA VAL A 115 -22.45 2.93 0.01
C VAL A 115 -23.63 1.93 -0.06
N PRO A 116 -24.88 2.39 -0.20
CA PRO A 116 -26.03 1.51 -0.38
C PRO A 116 -25.86 0.65 -1.63
N GLY A 117 -26.25 -0.63 -1.54
CA GLY A 117 -26.19 -1.55 -2.68
C GLY A 117 -24.79 -2.09 -3.01
N ALA A 118 -23.78 -1.83 -2.16
CA ALA A 118 -22.45 -2.41 -2.32
C ALA A 118 -22.52 -3.96 -2.35
N ARG A 119 -21.94 -4.55 -3.40
CA ARG A 119 -21.88 -5.99 -3.63
C ARG A 119 -20.42 -6.46 -3.55
N PRO A 120 -20.17 -7.67 -3.03
CA PRO A 120 -18.82 -8.23 -3.03
C PRO A 120 -18.36 -8.50 -4.46
N VAL A 121 -17.08 -8.27 -4.74
CA VAL A 121 -16.41 -8.67 -5.97
C VAL A 121 -15.54 -9.87 -5.67
N PHE A 122 -15.61 -10.88 -6.53
CA PHE A 122 -14.79 -12.09 -6.44
C PHE A 122 -13.87 -12.19 -7.65
N LEU A 123 -12.64 -12.63 -7.41
CA LEU A 123 -11.69 -13.01 -8.43
C LEU A 123 -11.72 -14.53 -8.59
N PHE A 124 -12.05 -14.97 -9.80
CA PHE A 124 -11.96 -16.37 -10.21
C PHE A 124 -10.68 -16.55 -10.98
N TYR A 125 -9.93 -17.59 -10.63
CA TYR A 125 -8.75 -17.94 -11.40
C TYR A 125 -8.55 -19.44 -11.44
N CYS A 126 -8.07 -19.90 -12.60
CA CYS A 126 -7.72 -21.30 -12.81
C CYS A 126 -6.24 -21.37 -13.15
N TYR A 127 -5.48 -22.27 -12.52
CA TYR A 127 -4.06 -22.46 -12.79
C TYR A 127 -3.71 -23.95 -12.84
N ASP A 128 -2.60 -24.27 -13.49
CA ASP A 128 -2.08 -25.63 -13.59
C ASP A 128 -1.06 -25.95 -12.49
N THR A 129 -0.56 -27.20 -12.45
CA THR A 129 0.48 -27.65 -11.50
C THR A 129 1.79 -26.85 -11.51
N ARG A 130 2.00 -25.98 -12.51
CA ARG A 130 3.19 -25.13 -12.65
C ARG A 130 2.91 -23.70 -12.21
N GLU A 131 1.78 -23.47 -11.54
CA GLU A 131 1.29 -22.13 -11.13
C GLU A 131 1.05 -21.19 -12.32
N VAL A 132 0.86 -21.74 -13.53
CA VAL A 132 0.56 -20.92 -14.71
C VAL A 132 -0.94 -20.69 -14.75
N TYR A 133 -1.34 -19.42 -14.60
CA TYR A 133 -2.74 -19.01 -14.74
C TYR A 133 -3.24 -19.29 -16.16
N ARG A 134 -4.39 -19.95 -16.23
CA ARG A 134 -5.12 -20.27 -17.45
C ARG A 134 -6.29 -19.33 -17.65
N CYS A 135 -6.91 -18.80 -16.61
CA CYS A 135 -7.90 -17.73 -16.73
C CYS A 135 -7.93 -16.92 -15.44
N THR A 136 -8.32 -15.66 -15.56
CA THR A 136 -8.56 -14.76 -14.43
C THR A 136 -9.74 -13.87 -14.77
N VAL A 137 -10.84 -13.96 -14.00
CA VAL A 137 -12.10 -13.28 -14.29
C VAL A 137 -12.66 -12.69 -13.00
N GLN A 138 -13.08 -11.42 -13.04
CA GLN A 138 -13.77 -10.79 -11.92
C GLN A 138 -15.29 -10.95 -12.05
N HIS A 139 -15.97 -11.10 -10.92
CA HIS A 139 -17.43 -11.20 -10.87
C HIS A 139 -17.99 -10.36 -9.72
N VAL A 140 -19.01 -9.56 -10.01
CA VAL A 140 -19.73 -8.78 -9.00
C VAL A 140 -20.93 -9.58 -8.49
N GLY A 141 -20.99 -9.79 -7.18
CA GLY A 141 -22.02 -10.58 -6.51
C GLY A 141 -21.68 -12.07 -6.43
N LEU A 142 -22.63 -12.86 -5.90
CA LEU A 142 -22.46 -14.30 -5.76
C LEU A 142 -22.55 -14.98 -7.13
N PRO A 143 -21.62 -15.91 -7.46
CA PRO A 143 -21.59 -16.54 -8.76
C PRO A 143 -22.74 -17.53 -8.97
N THR A 144 -23.28 -17.55 -10.19
CA THR A 144 -24.20 -18.61 -10.65
C THR A 144 -23.41 -19.80 -11.20
N SER A 145 -24.04 -20.98 -11.27
CA SER A 145 -23.41 -22.16 -11.89
C SER A 145 -23.03 -21.91 -13.35
N ASP A 146 -23.86 -21.18 -14.09
CA ASP A 146 -23.59 -20.81 -15.49
C ASP A 146 -22.35 -19.92 -15.62
N PHE A 147 -22.17 -18.97 -14.69
CA PHE A 147 -20.97 -18.14 -14.67
C PHE A 147 -19.72 -18.98 -14.40
N VAL A 148 -19.74 -19.83 -13.38
CA VAL A 148 -18.59 -20.70 -13.05
C VAL A 148 -18.28 -21.66 -14.19
N LEU A 149 -19.30 -22.18 -14.87
CA LEU A 149 -19.15 -23.02 -16.05
C LEU A 149 -18.41 -22.28 -17.17
N LYS A 150 -18.80 -21.04 -17.46
CA LYS A 150 -18.14 -20.21 -18.47
C LYS A 150 -16.68 -19.94 -18.12
N VAL A 151 -16.35 -19.71 -16.85
CA VAL A 151 -14.95 -19.56 -16.39
C VAL A 151 -14.15 -20.83 -16.68
N ILE A 152 -14.69 -22.01 -16.36
CA ILE A 152 -14.04 -23.31 -16.64
C ILE A 152 -13.84 -23.49 -18.15
N GLN A 153 -14.87 -23.20 -18.94
CA GLN A 153 -14.83 -23.29 -20.40
C GLN A 153 -13.76 -22.36 -20.99
N GLN A 154 -13.67 -21.13 -20.49
CA GLN A 154 -12.62 -20.17 -20.87
C GLN A 154 -11.22 -20.73 -20.57
N ALA A 155 -10.99 -21.26 -19.36
CA ALA A 155 -9.70 -21.85 -18.97
C ALA A 155 -9.25 -23.03 -19.86
N MET A 156 -10.22 -23.76 -20.43
CA MET A 156 -9.98 -24.91 -21.30
C MET A 156 -9.79 -24.49 -22.77
N ALA A 157 -10.69 -23.65 -23.30
CA ALA A 157 -10.78 -23.34 -24.73
C ALA A 157 -9.99 -22.08 -25.12
N LYS A 158 -9.88 -21.10 -24.24
CA LYS A 158 -9.24 -19.79 -24.48
C LYS A 158 -8.42 -19.36 -23.26
N PRO A 159 -7.39 -20.14 -22.89
CA PRO A 159 -6.60 -19.80 -21.73
C PRO A 159 -5.75 -18.54 -21.98
N LEU A 160 -5.31 -17.90 -20.89
CA LEU A 160 -4.29 -16.87 -20.92
C LEU A 160 -2.99 -17.40 -21.55
N THR A 161 -2.40 -16.60 -22.42
CA THR A 161 -1.06 -16.85 -22.98
C THR A 161 -0.05 -16.98 -21.83
N PRO A 162 0.91 -17.93 -21.89
CA PRO A 162 1.31 -18.77 -23.02
C PRO A 162 0.58 -20.11 -23.13
N SER A 163 -0.47 -20.33 -22.33
CA SER A 163 -1.19 -21.61 -22.33
C SER A 163 -1.92 -21.83 -23.65
N LYS A 164 -2.00 -23.09 -24.07
CA LYS A 164 -2.79 -23.52 -25.24
C LYS A 164 -4.08 -24.20 -24.80
N PRO A 165 -5.13 -24.20 -25.64
CA PRO A 165 -6.37 -24.92 -25.35
C PRO A 165 -6.09 -26.39 -25.02
N ALA A 166 -6.63 -26.87 -23.89
CA ALA A 166 -6.36 -28.22 -23.38
C ALA A 166 -7.41 -28.64 -22.34
N LEU A 167 -7.32 -29.88 -21.89
CA LEU A 167 -8.04 -30.41 -20.73
C LEU A 167 -7.03 -30.97 -19.72
N PRO A 168 -7.23 -30.80 -18.41
CA PRO A 168 -6.41 -31.47 -17.41
C PRO A 168 -6.75 -32.96 -17.33
N GLU A 169 -5.88 -33.74 -16.69
CA GLU A 169 -6.30 -35.05 -16.20
C GLU A 169 -7.25 -34.89 -14.99
N LEU A 170 -6.96 -33.95 -14.08
CA LEU A 170 -7.78 -33.67 -12.90
C LEU A 170 -8.09 -32.18 -12.76
N LEU A 171 -9.37 -31.82 -12.71
CA LEU A 171 -9.82 -30.48 -12.29
C LEU A 171 -10.28 -30.52 -10.82
N ILE A 172 -9.63 -29.72 -9.96
CA ILE A 172 -10.04 -29.50 -8.57
C ILE A 172 -10.77 -28.16 -8.50
N ILE A 173 -12.01 -28.18 -8.04
CA ILE A 173 -12.83 -26.98 -7.87
C ILE A 173 -12.86 -26.62 -6.39
N SER A 174 -12.59 -25.36 -6.05
CA SER A 174 -12.60 -24.88 -4.67
C SER A 174 -13.87 -25.29 -3.93
N SER A 175 -13.70 -25.69 -2.67
CA SER A 175 -14.80 -26.04 -1.77
C SER A 175 -15.81 -24.90 -1.58
N ARG A 176 -15.40 -23.64 -1.80
CA ARG A 176 -16.26 -22.45 -1.79
C ARG A 176 -17.32 -22.45 -2.90
N LEU A 177 -17.11 -23.24 -3.97
CA LEU A 177 -18.01 -23.38 -5.12
C LEU A 177 -18.87 -24.65 -5.04
N ALA A 178 -18.98 -25.27 -3.86
CA ALA A 178 -19.73 -26.50 -3.68
C ALA A 178 -21.22 -26.36 -4.06
N GLN A 179 -21.82 -25.17 -3.88
CA GLN A 179 -23.22 -24.91 -4.24
C GLN A 179 -23.46 -24.96 -5.76
N GLN A 180 -22.44 -24.67 -6.56
CA GLN A 180 -22.52 -24.65 -8.01
C GLN A 180 -22.27 -26.03 -8.63
N ALA A 181 -21.70 -26.98 -7.87
CA ALA A 181 -21.23 -28.28 -8.37
C ALA A 181 -22.29 -29.08 -9.14
N GLU A 182 -23.54 -29.10 -8.68
CA GLU A 182 -24.64 -29.81 -9.35
C GLU A 182 -24.95 -29.22 -10.74
N GLY A 183 -24.83 -27.90 -10.91
CA GLY A 183 -25.01 -27.25 -12.21
C GLY A 183 -23.84 -27.48 -13.17
N LEU A 184 -22.64 -27.73 -12.64
CA LEU A 184 -21.44 -28.00 -13.44
C LEU A 184 -21.35 -29.45 -13.92
N ARG A 185 -21.88 -30.38 -13.12
CA ARG A 185 -21.79 -31.84 -13.34
C ARG A 185 -22.16 -32.29 -14.76
N PRO A 186 -23.28 -31.86 -15.38
CA PRO A 186 -23.65 -32.34 -16.72
C PRO A 186 -22.59 -32.06 -17.79
N PHE A 187 -21.95 -30.89 -17.72
CA PHE A 187 -20.86 -30.56 -18.64
C PHE A 187 -19.58 -31.32 -18.30
N LEU A 188 -19.16 -31.29 -17.03
CA LEU A 188 -17.88 -31.88 -16.62
C LEU A 188 -17.84 -33.40 -16.79
N ASP A 189 -18.94 -34.10 -16.53
CA ASP A 189 -19.06 -35.55 -16.74
C ASP A 189 -19.12 -35.93 -18.23
N SER A 190 -19.42 -34.98 -19.12
CA SER A 190 -19.46 -35.20 -20.58
C SER A 190 -18.09 -35.14 -21.26
N LEU A 191 -17.06 -34.67 -20.54
CA LEU A 191 -15.71 -34.48 -21.08
C LEU A 191 -14.97 -35.82 -21.27
N PRO A 192 -14.08 -35.91 -22.28
CA PRO A 192 -13.41 -37.16 -22.62
C PRO A 192 -12.41 -37.63 -21.56
N LYS A 193 -12.38 -38.94 -21.30
CA LYS A 193 -11.35 -39.57 -20.46
C LYS A 193 -9.94 -39.33 -21.04
N PRO A 194 -8.89 -39.22 -20.20
CA PRO A 194 -8.86 -39.52 -18.76
C PRO A 194 -9.24 -38.33 -17.84
N PHE A 195 -9.91 -37.29 -18.36
CA PHE A 195 -10.42 -36.20 -17.54
C PHE A 195 -11.28 -36.71 -16.38
N ARG A 196 -11.07 -36.11 -15.21
CA ARG A 196 -11.89 -36.24 -14.01
C ARG A 196 -11.93 -34.91 -13.28
N TRP A 197 -12.95 -34.72 -12.47
CA TRP A 197 -13.08 -33.54 -11.62
C TRP A 197 -13.55 -33.90 -10.22
N ARG A 198 -13.26 -33.04 -9.25
CA ARG A 198 -13.82 -33.13 -7.89
C ARG A 198 -13.80 -31.79 -7.20
N LEU A 199 -14.53 -31.69 -6.10
CA LEU A 199 -14.36 -30.61 -5.14
C LEU A 199 -13.06 -30.81 -4.33
N GLU A 200 -12.43 -29.69 -4.01
CA GLU A 200 -11.37 -29.57 -3.02
C GLU A 200 -11.84 -30.10 -1.67
N THR A 201 -10.98 -30.87 -1.00
CA THR A 201 -11.25 -31.35 0.35
C THR A 201 -10.98 -30.26 1.38
N ARG A 202 -11.57 -30.38 2.57
CA ARG A 202 -11.34 -29.41 3.65
C ARG A 202 -9.86 -29.40 4.07
N GLU A 203 -9.23 -30.57 4.07
CA GLU A 203 -7.83 -30.75 4.41
C GLU A 203 -6.90 -30.07 3.40
N GLU A 204 -7.21 -30.16 2.11
CA GLU A 204 -6.47 -29.46 1.05
C GLU A 204 -6.63 -27.93 1.17
N ALA A 205 -7.87 -27.46 1.35
CA ALA A 205 -8.14 -26.04 1.52
C ALA A 205 -7.39 -25.47 2.75
N GLN A 206 -7.38 -26.22 3.86
CA GLN A 206 -6.64 -25.83 5.06
C GLN A 206 -5.12 -25.88 4.83
N ALA A 207 -4.59 -26.90 4.16
CA ALA A 207 -3.16 -27.01 3.89
C ALA A 207 -2.65 -25.86 3.00
N VAL A 208 -3.44 -25.41 2.03
CA VAL A 208 -3.11 -24.23 1.22
C VAL A 208 -3.11 -22.97 2.10
N ALA A 209 -4.15 -22.78 2.92
CA ALA A 209 -4.23 -21.64 3.82
C ALA A 209 -3.06 -21.58 4.82
N ASP A 210 -2.72 -22.72 5.42
CA ASP A 210 -1.59 -22.85 6.36
C ASP A 210 -0.25 -22.59 5.65
N GLY A 211 -0.08 -23.12 4.44
CA GLY A 211 1.13 -22.91 3.64
C GLY A 211 1.34 -21.44 3.25
N VAL A 212 0.26 -20.73 2.87
CA VAL A 212 0.31 -19.29 2.59
C VAL A 212 0.63 -18.51 3.87
N PHE A 213 -0.02 -18.85 4.99
CA PHE A 213 0.25 -18.22 6.28
C PHE A 213 1.72 -18.36 6.71
N ASP A 214 2.28 -19.56 6.61
CA ASP A 214 3.68 -19.84 6.94
C ASP A 214 4.65 -19.11 6.00
N LEU A 215 4.32 -19.01 4.71
CA LEU A 215 5.10 -18.28 3.73
C LEU A 215 5.10 -16.77 4.03
N ASN A 216 3.92 -16.19 4.28
CA ASN A 216 3.79 -14.77 4.60
C ASN A 216 4.57 -14.42 5.87
N LYS A 217 4.45 -15.25 6.91
CA LYS A 217 5.21 -15.07 8.15
C LYS A 217 6.73 -15.13 7.93
N LYS A 218 7.19 -16.03 7.06
CA LYS A 218 8.61 -16.13 6.69
C LYS A 218 9.06 -14.90 5.89
N ASN A 219 8.28 -14.47 4.91
CA ASN A 219 8.56 -13.29 4.08
C ASN A 219 8.59 -12.03 4.95
N TYR A 220 7.58 -11.81 5.77
CA TYR A 220 7.50 -10.71 6.74
C TYR A 220 8.78 -10.61 7.57
N LYS A 221 9.23 -11.73 8.16
CA LYS A 221 10.46 -11.74 8.95
C LYS A 221 11.69 -11.35 8.12
N ALA A 222 11.82 -11.89 6.91
CA ALA A 222 12.94 -11.58 6.01
C ALA A 222 12.94 -10.10 5.58
N TYR A 223 11.77 -9.53 5.29
CA TYR A 223 11.61 -8.11 4.98
C TYR A 223 11.97 -7.21 6.17
N MET A 224 11.51 -7.56 7.37
CA MET A 224 11.86 -6.83 8.60
C MET A 224 13.37 -6.84 8.85
N GLU A 225 14.03 -8.00 8.73
CA GLU A 225 15.49 -8.11 8.87
C GLU A 225 16.25 -7.30 7.81
N ARG A 226 15.74 -7.29 6.57
CA ARG A 226 16.31 -6.48 5.48
C ARG A 226 16.17 -4.99 5.78
N ALA A 227 15.01 -4.55 6.23
CA ALA A 227 14.75 -3.16 6.60
C ALA A 227 15.64 -2.68 7.74
N GLU A 228 15.85 -3.53 8.77
CA GLU A 228 16.77 -3.23 9.88
C GLU A 228 18.20 -3.00 9.38
N LYS A 229 18.73 -3.91 8.54
CA LYS A 229 20.07 -3.77 7.96
C LYS A 229 20.19 -2.52 7.09
N ALA A 230 19.19 -2.26 6.24
CA ALA A 230 19.17 -1.12 5.35
C ALA A 230 19.11 0.21 6.14
N LYS A 231 18.24 0.32 7.15
CA LYS A 231 18.22 1.48 8.05
C LYS A 231 19.55 1.66 8.78
N ALA A 232 20.16 0.60 9.30
CA ALA A 232 21.44 0.70 9.98
C ALA A 232 22.55 1.25 9.05
N SER A 233 22.56 0.79 7.79
CA SER A 233 23.43 1.33 6.73
C SER A 233 23.14 2.81 6.47
N GLY A 234 21.85 3.18 6.35
CA GLY A 234 21.41 4.56 6.15
C GLY A 234 21.83 5.49 7.30
N ASN A 235 21.71 5.03 8.55
CA ASN A 235 22.17 5.77 9.73
C ASN A 235 23.69 6.00 9.68
N LYS A 236 24.47 4.98 9.30
CA LYS A 236 25.93 5.09 9.18
C LYS A 236 26.34 6.10 8.10
N ALA A 237 25.69 6.04 6.93
CA ALA A 237 25.92 6.99 5.84
C ALA A 237 25.51 8.42 6.23
N PHE A 238 24.36 8.58 6.90
CA PHE A 238 23.87 9.87 7.38
C PHE A 238 24.84 10.53 8.35
N VAL A 239 25.38 9.78 9.32
CA VAL A 239 26.40 10.28 10.26
C VAL A 239 27.68 10.69 9.53
N SER A 240 28.05 9.95 8.47
CA SER A 240 29.20 10.25 7.63
C SER A 240 28.94 11.41 6.65
N LYS A 241 27.74 12.02 6.67
CA LYS A 241 27.25 13.03 5.73
C LYS A 241 27.26 12.59 4.26
N ASP A 242 27.32 11.28 4.02
CA ASP A 242 27.14 10.68 2.71
C ASP A 242 25.64 10.61 2.42
N ARG A 243 25.12 11.68 1.81
CA ARG A 243 23.70 11.87 1.57
C ARG A 243 23.13 10.83 0.62
N ASP A 244 23.82 10.55 -0.48
CA ASP A 244 23.30 9.67 -1.54
C ASP A 244 23.20 8.23 -1.04
N SER A 245 24.23 7.75 -0.34
CA SER A 245 24.19 6.42 0.29
C SER A 245 23.12 6.32 1.37
N ALA A 246 22.90 7.39 2.15
CA ALA A 246 21.84 7.42 3.16
C ALA A 246 20.45 7.36 2.51
N LEU A 247 20.19 8.18 1.48
CA LEU A 247 18.92 8.18 0.76
C LEU A 247 18.62 6.83 0.13
N LYS A 248 19.62 6.21 -0.52
CA LYS A 248 19.48 4.89 -1.12
C LYS A 248 19.15 3.83 -0.07
N ALA A 249 19.89 3.82 1.04
CA ALA A 249 19.69 2.83 2.10
C ALA A 249 18.34 3.00 2.82
N TYR A 250 17.90 4.22 3.11
CA TYR A 250 16.57 4.44 3.69
C TYR A 250 15.45 4.10 2.70
N THR A 251 15.64 4.33 1.41
CA THR A 251 14.66 3.92 0.38
C THR A 251 14.51 2.41 0.34
N THR A 252 15.63 1.66 0.32
CA THR A 252 15.59 0.20 0.44
C THR A 252 14.92 -0.29 1.73
N ALA A 253 15.09 0.43 2.84
CA ALA A 253 14.41 0.09 4.09
C ALA A 253 12.89 0.32 4.01
N ILE A 254 12.47 1.43 3.40
CA ILE A 254 11.07 1.79 3.18
C ILE A 254 10.38 0.75 2.30
N GLU A 255 10.98 0.41 1.15
CA GLU A 255 10.44 -0.59 0.22
C GLU A 255 10.23 -1.94 0.92
N ALA A 256 11.25 -2.42 1.63
CA ALA A 256 11.12 -3.67 2.39
C ALA A 256 10.04 -3.61 3.47
N LEU A 257 9.76 -2.45 4.05
CA LEU A 257 8.71 -2.29 5.06
C LEU A 257 7.30 -2.20 4.46
N GLU A 258 7.17 -1.63 3.27
CA GLU A 258 5.91 -1.66 2.51
C GLU A 258 5.55 -3.12 2.17
N ASP A 259 6.52 -3.91 1.70
CA ASP A 259 6.32 -5.35 1.46
C ASP A 259 6.00 -6.09 2.77
N ALA A 260 6.69 -5.78 3.87
CA ALA A 260 6.38 -6.37 5.18
C ALA A 260 4.95 -6.07 5.66
N VAL A 261 4.42 -4.88 5.37
CA VAL A 261 3.03 -4.54 5.71
C VAL A 261 2.05 -5.40 4.92
N GLY A 262 2.34 -5.68 3.64
CA GLY A 262 1.50 -6.56 2.80
C GLY A 262 1.53 -8.04 3.23
N GLU A 263 2.63 -8.48 3.83
CA GLU A 263 2.84 -9.87 4.27
C GLU A 263 2.50 -10.10 5.76
N ALA A 264 2.04 -9.07 6.48
CA ALA A 264 1.76 -9.18 7.90
C ALA A 264 0.63 -10.18 8.17
N ALA A 265 0.86 -11.12 9.09
CA ALA A 265 -0.12 -12.16 9.42
C ALA A 265 -1.06 -11.76 10.58
N SER A 266 -0.78 -10.63 11.24
CA SER A 266 -1.61 -10.05 12.30
C SER A 266 -1.53 -8.53 12.36
N ASP A 267 -2.54 -7.91 12.99
CA ASP A 267 -2.60 -6.46 13.22
C ASP A 267 -1.37 -5.94 14.00
N GLU A 268 -0.84 -6.73 14.94
CA GLU A 268 0.37 -6.37 15.69
C GLU A 268 1.61 -6.34 14.82
N GLU A 269 1.76 -7.29 13.89
CA GLU A 269 2.86 -7.32 12.92
C GLU A 269 2.77 -6.14 11.97
N GLU A 270 1.57 -5.88 11.42
CA GLU A 270 1.31 -4.75 10.54
C GLU A 270 1.61 -3.42 11.24
N LYS A 271 1.11 -3.24 12.47
CA LYS A 271 1.36 -2.06 13.30
C LYS A 271 2.85 -1.87 13.56
N LYS A 272 3.58 -2.94 13.88
CA LYS A 272 5.03 -2.88 14.10
C LYS A 272 5.78 -2.46 12.85
N ALA A 273 5.43 -3.01 11.69
CA ALA A 273 6.03 -2.61 10.41
C ALA A 273 5.72 -1.15 10.07
N LYS A 274 4.47 -0.69 10.23
CA LYS A 274 4.06 0.72 10.03
C LYS A 274 4.79 1.70 10.95
N GLN A 275 4.93 1.38 12.23
CA GLN A 275 5.73 2.19 13.16
C GLN A 275 7.19 2.27 12.71
N PHE A 276 7.75 1.16 12.23
CA PHE A 276 9.11 1.14 11.75
C PHE A 276 9.29 1.91 10.42
N LEU A 277 8.28 1.86 9.56
CA LEU A 277 8.19 2.59 8.30
C LEU A 277 8.18 4.10 8.54
N ALA A 278 7.40 4.57 9.53
CA ALA A 278 7.39 5.98 9.94
C ALA A 278 8.78 6.49 10.35
N VAL A 279 9.54 5.69 11.10
CA VAL A 279 10.93 6.01 11.47
C VAL A 279 11.81 6.18 10.24
N CYS A 280 11.69 5.28 9.26
CA CYS A 280 12.51 5.33 8.04
C CYS A 280 12.16 6.54 7.16
N PHE A 281 10.87 6.85 7.01
CA PHE A 281 10.43 8.08 6.33
C PHE A 281 10.98 9.34 7.00
N ALA A 282 10.88 9.46 8.33
CA ALA A 282 11.41 10.64 9.02
C ALA A 282 12.94 10.75 8.94
N ASN A 283 13.66 9.64 8.91
CA ASN A 283 15.11 9.62 8.69
C ASN A 283 15.49 10.04 7.27
N ARG A 284 14.74 9.58 6.26
CA ARG A 284 14.93 10.02 4.87
C ARG A 284 14.60 11.50 4.69
N ALA A 285 13.52 11.98 5.32
CA ALA A 285 13.20 13.41 5.38
C ALA A 285 14.32 14.24 6.01
N ALA A 286 14.92 13.76 7.11
CA ALA A 286 16.07 14.42 7.74
C ALA A 286 17.27 14.51 6.79
N THR A 287 17.47 13.49 5.96
CA THR A 287 18.54 13.40 4.96
C THR A 287 18.34 14.41 3.83
N HIS A 288 17.10 14.55 3.34
CA HIS A 288 16.72 15.58 2.37
C HIS A 288 16.93 17.01 2.90
N LEU A 289 16.76 17.23 4.22
CA LEU A 289 16.96 18.53 4.88
C LEU A 289 18.41 18.87 5.24
N LEU A 290 19.38 17.99 4.94
CA LEU A 290 20.78 18.30 5.20
C LEU A 290 21.20 19.55 4.39
N PRO A 291 21.94 20.51 4.98
CA PRO A 291 22.42 21.69 4.27
C PRO A 291 23.30 21.33 3.06
N GLY A 292 23.23 22.13 1.99
CA GLY A 292 24.04 21.96 0.78
C GLY A 292 23.21 22.01 -0.50
N ALA A 293 23.88 21.85 -1.64
CA ALA A 293 23.26 21.95 -2.97
C ALA A 293 22.13 20.92 -3.22
N LEU A 294 22.16 19.79 -2.51
CA LEU A 294 21.17 18.71 -2.63
C LEU A 294 20.04 18.82 -1.59
N CYS A 295 19.90 19.96 -0.90
CA CYS A 295 18.80 20.17 0.05
C CYS A 295 17.48 20.19 -0.72
N ASP A 296 16.55 19.32 -0.35
CA ASP A 296 15.26 19.17 -1.04
C ASP A 296 14.10 19.17 -0.02
N PRO A 297 13.63 20.35 0.40
CA PRO A 297 12.57 20.47 1.38
C PRO A 297 11.22 19.89 0.92
N GLU A 298 10.92 19.86 -0.39
CA GLU A 298 9.65 19.29 -0.88
C GLU A 298 9.63 17.77 -0.70
N LYS A 299 10.72 17.07 -1.03
CA LYS A 299 10.85 15.63 -0.74
C LYS A 299 10.81 15.35 0.76
N ALA A 300 11.45 16.18 1.56
CA ALA A 300 11.37 16.06 3.01
C ALA A 300 9.96 16.25 3.57
N LEU A 301 9.18 17.18 3.00
CA LEU A 301 7.78 17.38 3.36
C LEU A 301 6.93 16.17 2.99
N LYS A 302 7.12 15.61 1.78
CA LYS A 302 6.44 14.38 1.35
C LYS A 302 6.73 13.22 2.30
N ASP A 303 8.01 12.98 2.61
CA ASP A 303 8.41 11.93 3.55
C ASP A 303 7.88 12.18 4.97
N GLY A 304 7.88 13.44 5.44
CA GLY A 304 7.29 13.79 6.73
C GLY A 304 5.80 13.47 6.80
N LYS A 305 5.04 13.74 5.72
CA LYS A 305 3.60 13.39 5.62
C LYS A 305 3.40 11.87 5.57
N ASN A 306 4.22 11.15 4.82
CA ASN A 306 4.18 9.69 4.80
C ASN A 306 4.52 9.08 6.16
N SER A 307 5.45 9.68 6.91
CA SER A 307 5.75 9.27 8.29
C SER A 307 4.54 9.43 9.21
N GLU A 308 3.79 10.52 9.10
CA GLU A 308 2.55 10.72 9.88
C GLU A 308 1.46 9.73 9.46
N LYS A 309 1.32 9.46 8.16
CA LYS A 309 0.35 8.47 7.65
C LYS A 309 0.66 7.06 8.17
N ALA A 310 1.94 6.69 8.23
CA ALA A 310 2.38 5.38 8.71
C ALA A 310 2.24 5.24 10.24
N ASP A 311 2.64 6.25 11.01
CA ASP A 311 2.42 6.29 12.46
C ASP A 311 2.05 7.72 12.92
N PRO A 312 0.75 7.97 13.17
CA PRO A 312 0.27 9.28 13.62
C PRO A 312 0.80 9.72 14.99
N LEU A 313 1.47 8.84 15.74
CA LEU A 313 2.08 9.16 17.03
C LEU A 313 3.59 9.42 16.92
N TYR A 314 4.17 9.32 15.73
CA TYR A 314 5.60 9.49 15.53
C TYR A 314 6.02 10.97 15.45
N VAL A 315 6.33 11.55 16.62
CA VAL A 315 6.71 12.96 16.83
C VAL A 315 7.73 13.50 15.80
N LYS A 316 8.78 12.73 15.48
CA LYS A 316 9.83 13.21 14.58
C LYS A 316 9.30 13.46 13.15
N GLY A 317 8.28 12.72 12.71
CA GLY A 317 7.62 12.96 11.42
C GLY A 317 7.10 14.39 11.32
N TYR A 318 6.32 14.82 12.32
CA TYR A 318 5.80 16.19 12.43
C TYR A 318 6.89 17.26 12.49
N ILE A 319 7.96 17.02 13.27
CA ILE A 319 9.09 17.95 13.35
C ILE A 319 9.78 18.10 11.98
N ARG A 320 9.93 17.01 11.21
CA ARG A 320 10.50 17.06 9.86
C ARG A 320 9.58 17.77 8.87
N GLN A 321 8.26 17.52 8.91
CA GLN A 321 7.28 18.29 8.13
C GLN A 321 7.39 19.78 8.40
N ALA A 322 7.37 20.18 9.67
CA ALA A 322 7.42 21.58 10.06
C ALA A 322 8.74 22.25 9.64
N THR A 323 9.87 21.54 9.79
CA THR A 323 11.18 22.03 9.35
C THR A 323 11.23 22.20 7.83
N ALA A 324 10.66 21.26 7.06
CA ALA A 324 10.56 21.37 5.62
C ALA A 324 9.70 22.55 5.19
N CYS A 325 8.52 22.73 5.77
CA CYS A 325 7.65 23.89 5.52
C CYS A 325 8.35 25.21 5.85
N GLN A 326 9.10 25.29 6.96
CA GLN A 326 9.88 26.48 7.32
C GLN A 326 10.96 26.80 6.27
N ARG A 327 11.66 25.79 5.73
CA ARG A 327 12.63 25.97 4.64
C ARG A 327 11.98 26.43 3.33
N LEU A 328 10.72 26.09 3.12
CA LEU A 328 9.91 26.52 1.97
C LEU A 328 9.23 27.89 2.17
N GLY A 329 9.42 28.54 3.33
CA GLY A 329 8.72 29.78 3.67
C GLY A 329 7.23 29.59 4.00
N ARG A 330 6.77 28.34 4.13
CA ARG A 330 5.38 27.96 4.46
C ARG A 330 5.17 27.93 5.97
N THR A 331 5.40 29.05 6.65
CA THR A 331 5.40 29.14 8.14
C THR A 331 4.07 28.71 8.76
N HIS A 332 2.93 29.04 8.12
CA HIS A 332 1.61 28.62 8.60
C HIS A 332 1.47 27.08 8.62
N GLU A 333 1.79 26.42 7.51
CA GLU A 333 1.75 24.95 7.41
C GLU A 333 2.71 24.28 8.41
N ALA A 334 3.86 24.92 8.69
CA ALA A 334 4.79 24.43 9.70
C ALA A 334 4.15 24.42 11.10
N ARG A 335 3.46 25.51 11.49
CA ARG A 335 2.74 25.60 12.76
C ARG A 335 1.60 24.59 12.81
N GLU A 336 0.83 24.48 11.74
CA GLU A 336 -0.30 23.54 11.63
C GLU A 336 0.14 22.09 11.82
N ALA A 337 1.27 21.66 11.23
CA ALA A 337 1.79 20.31 11.43
C ALA A 337 2.04 20.01 12.91
N ILE A 338 2.66 20.94 13.64
CA ILE A 338 2.95 20.76 15.07
C ILE A 338 1.69 20.84 15.93
N THR A 339 0.77 21.77 15.64
CA THR A 339 -0.48 21.88 16.42
C THR A 339 -1.39 20.69 16.19
N ARG A 340 -1.47 20.13 14.97
CA ARG A 340 -2.17 18.85 14.73
C ARG A 340 -1.63 17.73 15.60
N ALA A 341 -0.31 17.61 15.73
CA ALA A 341 0.30 16.61 16.59
C ALA A 341 -0.08 16.83 18.07
N LEU A 342 0.07 18.06 18.57
CA LEU A 342 -0.24 18.42 19.97
C LEU A 342 -1.72 18.31 20.35
N ARG A 343 -2.63 18.27 19.37
CA ARG A 343 -4.06 17.99 19.61
C ARG A 343 -4.34 16.52 19.89
N LYS A 344 -3.39 15.61 19.63
CA LYS A 344 -3.50 14.19 19.98
C LYS A 344 -3.18 14.03 21.47
N LYS A 345 -4.04 13.31 22.20
CA LYS A 345 -3.92 13.14 23.66
C LYS A 345 -2.60 12.50 24.08
N GLU A 346 -2.07 11.61 23.25
CA GLU A 346 -0.81 10.91 23.48
C GLU A 346 0.42 11.82 23.31
N LEU A 347 0.29 12.92 22.55
CA LEU A 347 1.38 13.82 22.19
C LEU A 347 1.27 15.22 22.81
N GLU A 348 0.14 15.56 23.45
CA GLU A 348 -0.12 16.91 23.99
C GLU A 348 0.92 17.38 25.02
N ASN A 349 1.66 16.42 25.61
CA ASN A 349 2.71 16.67 26.61
C ASN A 349 4.13 16.50 26.06
N ASP A 350 4.32 16.31 24.75
CA ASP A 350 5.64 16.17 24.15
C ASP A 350 6.39 17.51 24.13
N SER A 351 7.51 17.57 24.86
CA SER A 351 8.34 18.77 24.97
C SER A 351 8.96 19.20 23.64
N GLY A 352 9.32 18.26 22.76
CA GLY A 352 10.00 18.57 21.50
C GLY A 352 9.06 19.22 20.49
N LEU A 353 7.79 18.80 20.44
CA LEU A 353 6.74 19.46 19.68
C LEU A 353 6.49 20.88 20.20
N VAL A 354 6.39 21.05 21.52
CA VAL A 354 6.20 22.38 22.12
C VAL A 354 7.40 23.30 21.88
N ASP A 355 8.63 22.79 22.00
CA ASP A 355 9.85 23.53 21.66
C ASP A 355 9.80 24.01 20.21
N LYS A 356 9.42 23.12 19.28
CA LYS A 356 9.31 23.48 17.86
C LYS A 356 8.20 24.50 17.61
N LEU A 357 7.07 24.40 18.30
CA LEU A 357 6.00 25.39 18.19
C LEU A 357 6.42 26.76 18.71
N ILE A 358 7.12 26.83 19.84
CA ILE A 358 7.69 28.07 20.39
C ILE A 358 8.68 28.66 19.39
N GLU A 359 9.58 27.86 18.83
CA GLU A 359 10.53 28.30 17.80
C GLU A 359 9.79 28.95 16.61
N LEU A 360 8.77 28.28 16.07
CA LEU A 360 8.01 28.74 14.90
C LEU A 360 7.13 29.97 15.16
N THR A 361 6.76 30.23 16.41
CA THR A 361 5.89 31.34 16.81
C THR A 361 6.67 32.55 17.33
N THR A 362 7.95 32.37 17.66
CA THR A 362 8.83 33.43 18.17
C THR A 362 9.98 33.76 17.23
N ASP A 363 9.96 33.20 16.02
CA ASP A 363 11.04 33.27 15.03
C ASP A 363 12.40 32.85 15.62
N GLY A 364 12.38 31.79 16.44
CA GLY A 364 13.55 31.22 17.11
C GLY A 364 14.04 31.99 18.34
N LYS A 365 13.39 33.09 18.76
CA LYS A 365 13.81 33.88 19.92
C LYS A 365 13.47 33.23 21.26
N GLY A 366 12.52 32.30 21.26
CA GLY A 366 11.99 31.71 22.50
C GLY A 366 11.03 32.66 23.24
N LEU A 367 10.55 32.22 24.40
CA LEU A 367 9.68 33.03 25.25
C LEU A 367 10.51 34.09 25.99
N SER A 368 10.12 35.37 25.86
CA SER A 368 10.82 36.48 26.51
C SER A 368 10.58 36.51 28.02
N ASN A 369 11.65 36.79 28.79
CA ASN A 369 11.57 37.07 30.24
C ASN A 369 11.20 38.54 30.55
N ASP A 370 11.18 39.40 29.53
CA ASP A 370 10.60 40.73 29.64
C ASP A 370 9.08 40.65 29.51
N GLU A 371 8.37 41.13 30.53
CA GLU A 371 6.92 41.05 30.64
C GLU A 371 6.20 41.78 29.50
N ALA A 372 6.71 42.96 29.10
CA ALA A 372 6.09 43.77 28.06
C ALA A 372 6.25 43.09 26.69
N VAL A 373 7.44 42.58 26.39
CA VAL A 373 7.73 41.85 25.14
C VAL A 373 6.89 40.58 25.04
N PHE A 374 6.79 39.79 26.12
CA PHE A 374 6.00 38.56 26.10
C PHE A 374 4.49 38.83 25.98
N LYS A 375 3.96 39.81 26.72
CA LYS A 375 2.54 40.18 26.61
C LYS A 375 2.20 40.72 25.23
N GLN A 376 3.06 41.55 24.65
CA GLN A 376 2.85 42.06 23.29
C GLN A 376 2.85 40.91 22.28
N TRP A 377 3.80 39.99 22.35
CA TRP A 377 3.82 38.79 21.51
C TRP A 377 2.56 37.94 21.65
N MET A 378 2.08 37.71 22.88
CA MET A 378 0.82 36.99 23.12
C MET A 378 -0.38 37.71 22.49
N LEU A 379 -0.45 39.04 22.61
CA LEU A 379 -1.51 39.84 21.97
C LEU A 379 -1.43 39.73 20.45
N ASP A 380 -0.23 39.84 19.88
CA ASP A 380 -0.02 39.75 18.44
C ASP A 380 -0.46 38.39 17.89
N ILE A 381 -0.12 37.30 18.58
CA ILE A 381 -0.50 35.96 18.13
C ILE A 381 -2.00 35.66 18.35
N MET A 382 -2.58 36.11 19.46
CA MET A 382 -3.96 35.77 19.80
C MET A 382 -5.00 36.67 19.15
N ILE A 383 -4.65 37.92 18.84
CA ILE A 383 -5.59 38.95 18.36
C ILE A 383 -5.22 39.40 16.95
N THR A 384 -3.95 39.76 16.71
CA THR A 384 -3.53 40.36 15.44
C THR A 384 -3.41 39.30 14.33
N ASP A 385 -2.78 38.16 14.62
CA ASP A 385 -2.65 37.02 13.72
C ASP A 385 -3.74 35.98 13.99
N LYS A 386 -4.96 36.27 13.52
CA LYS A 386 -6.12 35.38 13.72
C LYS A 386 -5.86 33.92 13.31
N LYS A 387 -5.11 33.69 12.23
CA LYS A 387 -4.81 32.33 11.75
C LYS A 387 -3.99 31.56 12.78
N THR A 388 -2.94 32.17 13.33
CA THR A 388 -2.14 31.52 14.37
C THR A 388 -2.94 31.40 15.68
N GLY A 389 -3.72 32.42 16.03
CA GLY A 389 -4.64 32.36 17.18
C GLY A 389 -5.59 31.15 17.10
N ASP A 390 -6.22 30.92 15.95
CA ASP A 390 -7.14 29.80 15.71
C ASP A 390 -6.41 28.43 15.81
N LEU A 391 -5.16 28.35 15.37
CA LEU A 391 -4.35 27.12 15.49
C LEU A 391 -4.02 26.79 16.95
N LEU A 392 -3.65 27.81 17.74
CA LEU A 392 -3.24 27.67 19.13
C LEU A 392 -4.42 27.57 20.11
N HIS A 393 -5.60 28.01 19.68
CA HIS A 393 -6.81 27.95 20.48
C HIS A 393 -7.10 26.49 20.90
N GLY A 394 -7.38 26.31 22.18
CA GLY A 394 -7.72 25.00 22.75
C GLY A 394 -6.54 24.04 22.98
N LEU A 395 -5.30 24.42 22.64
CA LEU A 395 -4.14 23.58 22.94
C LEU A 395 -3.93 23.43 24.45
N GLY A 396 -3.87 22.18 24.91
CA GLY A 396 -3.70 21.78 26.31
C GLY A 396 -2.26 21.43 26.67
N GLY A 397 -2.13 20.44 27.55
CA GLY A 397 -0.87 19.77 27.90
C GLY A 397 0.32 20.68 28.18
N GLU A 398 1.45 20.34 27.57
CA GLU A 398 2.74 20.98 27.80
C GLU A 398 2.76 22.43 27.32
N TRP A 399 2.09 22.71 26.20
CA TRP A 399 1.97 24.07 25.68
C TRP A 399 1.34 25.01 26.72
N LYS A 400 0.16 24.63 27.22
CA LYS A 400 -0.55 25.43 28.24
C LYS A 400 0.27 25.56 29.52
N ARG A 401 0.97 24.50 29.93
CA ARG A 401 1.84 24.51 31.12
C ARG A 401 2.95 25.54 30.99
N ARG A 402 3.64 25.60 29.84
CA ARG A 402 4.74 26.55 29.61
C ARG A 402 4.28 27.99 29.50
N ILE A 403 3.21 28.26 28.76
CA ILE A 403 2.63 29.61 28.69
C ILE A 403 2.19 30.09 30.09
N SER A 404 1.54 29.21 30.86
CA SER A 404 1.14 29.53 32.24
C SER A 404 2.33 29.76 33.17
N ALA A 405 3.40 28.99 33.03
CA ALA A 405 4.63 29.16 33.80
C ALA A 405 5.27 30.52 33.51
N GLN A 406 5.30 30.94 32.24
CA GLN A 406 5.82 32.25 31.85
C GLN A 406 5.04 33.39 32.52
N PHE A 407 3.69 33.34 32.48
CA PHE A 407 2.86 34.32 33.19
C PHE A 407 3.07 34.35 34.72
N LYS A 408 3.45 33.22 35.34
CA LYS A 408 3.69 33.16 36.79
C LYS A 408 4.95 33.91 37.23
N ILE A 409 5.90 34.16 36.32
CA ILE A 409 7.14 34.90 36.63
C ILE A 409 6.81 36.31 37.17
N TRP A 410 5.75 36.93 36.66
CA TRP A 410 5.37 38.32 36.99
C TRP A 410 4.10 38.42 37.83
N ARG A 411 3.53 37.30 38.30
CA ARG A 411 2.43 37.40 39.27
C ARG A 411 3.00 38.02 40.55
N PRO A 412 2.41 39.13 41.05
CA PRO A 412 2.81 39.67 42.34
C PRO A 412 2.74 38.55 43.37
N ARG A 413 3.83 38.32 44.11
CA ARG A 413 3.73 37.49 45.32
C ARG A 413 2.66 38.14 46.18
N GLY A 414 1.59 37.42 46.47
CA GLY A 414 0.53 37.93 47.32
C GLY A 414 1.12 38.40 48.66
N PRO A 415 0.46 39.34 49.35
CA PRO A 415 0.97 39.99 50.57
C PRO A 415 1.27 39.06 51.76
N ASN A 416 1.10 37.73 51.63
CA ASN A 416 1.33 36.73 52.68
C ASN A 416 2.61 35.88 52.46
N GLY A 417 3.51 36.27 51.56
CA GLY A 417 4.64 35.44 51.12
C GLY A 417 5.99 35.64 51.83
N ASP A 418 6.13 36.61 52.74
CA ASP A 418 7.44 37.04 53.28
C ASP A 418 7.62 36.80 54.80
N SER A 419 6.97 35.80 55.41
CA SER A 419 7.16 35.50 56.85
C SER A 419 7.99 34.25 57.20
N GLU A 420 8.48 33.47 56.24
CA GLU A 420 9.30 32.28 56.55
C GLU A 420 10.54 32.19 55.65
N ARG A 421 11.54 33.01 55.97
CA ARG A 421 12.98 32.76 55.78
C ARG A 421 13.76 33.84 56.54
N ALA A 422 13.88 33.63 57.84
CA ALA A 422 14.95 34.16 58.68
C ALA A 422 15.70 32.96 59.28
#